data_AF-A0A7L4PKM4-F1
#
_entry.id   AF-A0A7L4PKM4-F1
#
_cell.length_a   1.000
_cell.length_b   1.000
_cell.length_c   1.000
_cell.angle_alpha   90.00
_cell.angle_beta   90.00
_cell.angle_gamma   90.00
#
_symmetry.space_group_name_H-M   'P 1'
#
loop_
_entity.id
_entity.type
_entity.pdbx_description
1 polymer ?
#
loop_
_entity_poly.entity_id
_entity_poly.type
_entity_poly.pdbx_seq_one_letter_code
_entity_poly.pdbx_strand_id
1 'polypeptide(L)'
;LGEFIDGFNRELSMEEIVALNPEVVLIWGSATYGPDDLKHDAKWQTVQAVKDGRVFKATRGSTWSPRIVDLAWWMAQKFYPQDISPAEAEAALSRFYPACFGIEYERRP
;
A
#
# COMPACT_ATOMS: atom_id res chain seq x y z
N LEU A 1 5.93 10.27 -15.29
CA LEU A 1 5.75 8.87 -14.82
C LEU A 1 4.85 8.05 -15.75
N GLY A 2 3.71 8.59 -16.23
CA GLY A 2 2.76 7.85 -17.07
C GLY A 2 3.25 7.41 -18.47
N GLU A 3 4.36 7.93 -18.98
CA GLU A 3 4.94 7.49 -20.27
C GLU A 3 5.97 6.35 -20.12
N PHE A 4 6.35 5.94 -18.91
CA PHE A 4 7.49 5.03 -18.68
C PHE A 4 7.11 3.62 -18.19
N ILE A 5 5.83 3.30 -18.06
CA ILE A 5 5.36 2.03 -17.53
C ILE A 5 4.38 1.43 -18.53
N ASP A 6 4.91 0.67 -19.49
CA ASP A 6 4.11 -0.18 -20.36
C ASP A 6 3.93 -1.54 -19.69
N GLY A 7 2.67 -1.94 -19.43
CA GLY A 7 2.31 -3.19 -18.76
C GLY A 7 1.77 -3.07 -17.32
N PHE A 8 1.07 -4.11 -16.85
CA PHE A 8 0.46 -4.17 -15.51
C PHE A 8 1.50 -4.23 -14.37
N ASN A 9 2.64 -4.87 -14.62
CA ASN A 9 3.78 -4.92 -13.71
C ASN A 9 5.06 -4.82 -14.53
N ARG A 10 6.04 -4.08 -14.04
CA ARG A 10 7.35 -3.92 -14.67
C ARG A 10 8.44 -4.16 -13.63
N GLU A 11 9.47 -4.89 -14.02
CA GLU A 11 10.68 -5.03 -13.22
C GLU A 11 11.54 -3.77 -13.37
N LEU A 12 12.03 -3.25 -12.25
CA LEU A 12 12.93 -2.10 -12.17
C LEU A 12 14.23 -2.53 -11.52
N SER A 13 15.35 -2.01 -12.02
CA SER A 13 16.63 -2.13 -11.35
C SER A 13 16.67 -1.28 -10.06
N MET A 14 17.60 -1.58 -9.16
CA MET A 14 17.76 -0.74 -7.96
C MET A 14 18.23 0.67 -8.27
N GLU A 15 18.99 0.87 -9.34
CA GLU A 15 19.42 2.20 -9.78
C GLU A 15 18.22 3.06 -10.18
N GLU A 16 17.25 2.48 -10.90
CA GLU A 16 16.00 3.16 -11.26
C GLU A 16 15.15 3.49 -10.04
N ILE A 17 15.04 2.55 -9.08
CA ILE A 17 14.29 2.79 -7.84
C ILE A 17 14.92 3.93 -7.02
N VAL A 18 16.25 3.95 -6.91
CA VAL A 18 16.99 5.02 -6.22
C VAL A 18 16.82 6.36 -6.96
N ALA A 19 16.83 6.36 -8.29
CA ALA A 19 16.62 7.57 -9.09
C ALA A 19 15.18 8.12 -8.96
N LEU A 20 14.17 7.24 -8.87
CA LEU A 20 12.79 7.61 -8.59
C LEU A 20 12.61 8.14 -7.16
N ASN A 21 13.41 7.65 -6.22
CA ASN A 21 13.42 8.00 -4.80
C ASN A 21 12.01 8.13 -4.18
N PRO A 22 11.20 7.05 -4.16
CA PRO A 22 9.83 7.12 -3.70
C PRO A 22 9.73 7.51 -2.21
N GLU A 23 8.71 8.30 -1.87
CA GLU A 23 8.38 8.69 -0.48
C GLU A 23 7.60 7.60 0.27
N VAL A 24 6.91 6.71 -0.44
CA VAL A 24 6.15 5.59 0.12
C VAL A 24 6.35 4.35 -0.74
N VAL A 25 6.56 3.19 -0.09
CA VAL A 25 6.60 1.88 -0.75
C VAL A 25 5.50 1.00 -0.17
N LEU A 26 4.70 0.41 -1.07
CA LEU A 26 3.68 -0.57 -0.72
C LEU A 26 4.07 -1.94 -1.27
N ILE A 27 4.17 -2.92 -0.38
CA ILE A 27 4.50 -4.31 -0.71
C ILE A 27 3.21 -5.09 -0.91
N TRP A 28 3.15 -5.84 -2.01
CA TRP A 28 2.01 -6.71 -2.30
C TRP A 28 1.79 -7.75 -1.19
N GLY A 29 0.53 -7.95 -0.78
CA GLY A 29 0.22 -8.76 0.40
C GLY A 29 0.55 -10.24 0.29
N SER A 30 0.76 -10.77 -0.94
CA SER A 30 1.22 -12.14 -1.16
C SER A 30 2.73 -12.25 -1.38
N ALA A 31 3.48 -11.14 -1.32
CA ALA A 31 4.95 -11.19 -1.39
C ALA A 31 5.52 -11.95 -0.19
N THR A 32 6.63 -12.66 -0.39
CA THR A 32 7.31 -13.42 0.66
C THR A 32 8.13 -12.53 1.60
N TYR A 33 8.52 -11.34 1.14
CA TYR A 33 9.25 -10.34 1.90
C TYR A 33 8.32 -9.29 2.52
N GLY A 34 8.84 -8.46 3.42
CA GLY A 34 8.15 -7.39 4.11
C GLY A 34 9.02 -6.14 4.32
N PRO A 35 8.54 -5.18 5.11
CA PRO A 35 9.23 -3.90 5.31
C PRO A 35 10.65 -4.05 5.86
N ASP A 36 10.86 -5.01 6.76
CA ASP A 36 12.17 -5.25 7.38
C ASP A 36 13.21 -5.77 6.38
N ASP A 37 12.80 -6.51 5.35
CA ASP A 37 13.73 -6.97 4.32
C ASP A 37 14.30 -5.78 3.53
N LEU A 38 13.46 -4.80 3.18
CA LEU A 38 13.89 -3.57 2.52
C LEU A 38 14.70 -2.68 3.46
N LYS A 39 14.32 -2.63 4.74
CA LYS A 39 15.02 -1.84 5.76
C LYS A 39 16.43 -2.37 6.04
N HIS A 40 16.68 -3.67 5.91
CA HIS A 40 18.00 -4.26 6.13
C HIS A 40 18.81 -4.45 4.84
N ASP A 41 18.22 -4.23 3.67
CA ASP A 41 18.96 -4.27 2.40
C ASP A 41 19.78 -2.97 2.21
N ALA A 42 21.09 -3.13 2.04
CA ALA A 42 22.02 -2.03 1.80
C ALA A 42 21.66 -1.20 0.55
N LYS A 43 21.06 -1.81 -0.47
CA LYS A 43 20.69 -1.14 -1.72
C LYS A 43 19.54 -0.14 -1.55
N TRP A 44 18.74 -0.31 -0.51
CA TRP A 44 17.55 0.51 -0.26
C TRP A 44 17.80 1.67 0.72
N GLN A 45 18.96 1.72 1.38
CA GLN A 45 19.26 2.68 2.46
C GLN A 45 19.22 4.15 2.00
N THR A 46 19.39 4.41 0.70
CA THR A 46 19.34 5.76 0.14
C THR A 46 17.92 6.22 -0.20
N VAL A 47 16.95 5.29 -0.29
CA VAL A 47 15.56 5.55 -0.67
C VAL A 47 14.79 6.22 0.47
N GLN A 48 14.08 7.31 0.14
CA GLN A 48 13.37 8.13 1.12
C GLN A 48 12.34 7.33 1.94
N ALA A 49 11.53 6.48 1.29
CA ALA A 49 10.57 5.62 1.98
C ALA A 49 11.21 4.74 3.07
N VAL A 50 12.44 4.24 2.87
CA VAL A 50 13.12 3.41 3.87
C VAL A 50 13.63 4.25 5.02
N LYS A 51 14.25 5.40 4.72
CA LYS A 51 14.74 6.36 5.74
C LYS A 51 13.63 6.83 6.66
N ASP A 52 12.46 7.12 6.11
CA ASP A 52 11.31 7.63 6.85
C ASP A 52 10.44 6.53 7.47
N GLY A 53 10.79 5.25 7.25
CA GLY A 53 9.99 4.11 7.73
C GLY A 53 8.61 4.02 7.06
N ARG A 54 8.45 4.57 5.86
CA ARG A 54 7.21 4.55 5.06
C ARG A 54 7.18 3.38 4.07
N VAL A 55 7.56 2.20 4.56
CA VAL A 55 7.45 0.93 3.84
C VAL A 55 6.38 0.08 4.50
N PHE A 56 5.33 -0.26 3.75
CA PHE A 56 4.16 -0.95 4.29
C PHE A 56 3.84 -2.18 3.47
N LYS A 57 3.41 -3.26 4.13
CA LYS A 57 2.90 -4.45 3.45
C LYS A 57 1.39 -4.50 3.53
N ALA A 58 0.74 -4.66 2.38
CA ALA A 58 -0.70 -4.83 2.32
C ALA A 58 -1.11 -6.15 2.97
N THR A 59 -2.32 -6.20 3.54
CA THR A 59 -2.91 -7.48 3.95
C THR A 59 -3.21 -8.34 2.73
N ARG A 60 -3.28 -9.66 2.92
CA ARG A 60 -3.66 -10.57 1.83
C ARG A 60 -5.16 -10.46 1.58
N GLY A 61 -5.54 -9.63 0.62
CA GLY A 61 -6.92 -9.44 0.16
C GLY A 61 -7.06 -9.80 -1.32
N SER A 62 -8.29 -10.12 -1.74
CA SER A 62 -8.60 -10.29 -3.16
C SER A 62 -8.73 -8.93 -3.82
N THR A 63 -7.88 -8.66 -4.82
CA THR A 63 -7.99 -7.48 -5.69
C THR A 63 -9.09 -7.62 -6.75
N TRP A 64 -9.69 -8.81 -6.85
CA TRP A 64 -10.75 -9.17 -7.80
C TRP A 64 -12.11 -9.31 -7.11
N SER A 65 -12.35 -8.50 -6.09
CA SER A 65 -13.62 -8.48 -5.34
C SER A 65 -13.91 -7.07 -4.86
N PRO A 66 -15.16 -6.74 -4.46
CA PRO A 66 -15.46 -5.42 -3.92
C PRO A 66 -14.68 -5.09 -2.63
N ARG A 67 -14.06 -6.08 -1.98
CA ARG A 67 -13.10 -5.86 -0.87
C ARG A 67 -11.81 -5.14 -1.29
N ILE A 68 -11.62 -4.86 -2.58
CA ILE A 68 -10.58 -3.93 -3.06
C ILE A 68 -10.75 -2.52 -2.44
N VAL A 69 -11.97 -2.14 -2.03
CA VAL A 69 -12.24 -0.86 -1.37
C VAL A 69 -11.47 -0.73 -0.05
N ASP A 70 -11.30 -1.82 0.70
CA ASP A 70 -10.46 -1.85 1.90
C ASP A 70 -9.01 -1.50 1.57
N LEU A 71 -8.47 -2.11 0.51
CA LEU A 71 -7.10 -1.86 0.07
C LEU A 71 -6.94 -0.41 -0.37
N ALA A 72 -7.90 0.15 -1.12
CA ALA A 72 -7.87 1.53 -1.57
C ALA A 72 -7.85 2.52 -0.39
N TRP A 73 -8.71 2.32 0.62
CA TRP A 73 -8.72 3.15 1.83
C TRP A 73 -7.42 3.03 2.64
N TRP A 74 -6.90 1.80 2.78
CA TRP A 74 -5.61 1.58 3.43
C TRP A 74 -4.48 2.29 2.68
N MET A 75 -4.43 2.22 1.35
CA MET A 75 -3.44 2.93 0.53
C MET A 75 -3.54 4.44 0.71
N ALA A 76 -4.75 5.00 0.67
CA ALA A 76 -5.00 6.42 0.87
C ALA A 76 -4.45 6.91 2.21
N GLN A 77 -4.65 6.16 3.30
CA GLN A 77 -4.07 6.47 4.61
C GLN A 77 -2.53 6.45 4.63
N LYS A 78 -1.89 5.54 3.87
CA LYS A 78 -0.41 5.47 3.83
C LYS A 78 0.18 6.62 3.02
N PHE A 79 -0.50 7.05 1.98
CA PHE A 79 -0.07 8.18 1.15
C PHE A 79 -0.32 9.52 1.85
N TYR A 80 -1.51 9.71 2.42
CA TYR A 80 -1.99 10.98 2.95
C TYR A 80 -2.46 10.86 4.42
N PRO A 81 -1.56 10.48 5.36
CA PRO A 81 -1.95 10.27 6.76
C PRO A 81 -2.42 11.53 7.49
N GLN A 82 -2.10 12.71 6.96
CA GLN A 82 -2.54 14.00 7.52
C GLN A 82 -3.95 14.38 7.05
N ASP A 83 -4.34 13.91 5.86
CA ASP A 83 -5.63 14.24 5.24
C ASP A 83 -6.68 13.15 5.50
N ILE A 84 -6.26 11.88 5.53
CA ILE A 84 -7.15 10.73 5.68
C ILE A 84 -6.97 10.12 7.06
N SER A 85 -7.93 10.39 7.94
CA SER A 85 -7.91 9.86 9.29
C SER A 85 -8.32 8.37 9.34
N PRO A 86 -7.87 7.62 10.38
CA PRO A 86 -8.37 6.27 10.63
C PRO A 86 -9.89 6.18 10.76
N ALA A 87 -10.51 7.19 11.39
CA ALA A 87 -11.95 7.24 11.62
C ALA A 87 -12.75 7.48 10.34
N GLU A 88 -12.22 8.30 9.42
CA GLU A 88 -12.87 8.56 8.13
C GLU A 88 -12.93 7.31 7.27
N ALA A 89 -11.81 6.59 7.13
CA ALA A 89 -11.79 5.34 6.38
C ALA A 89 -12.70 4.28 7.02
N GLU A 90 -12.69 4.18 8.35
CA GLU A 90 -13.57 3.25 9.08
C GLU A 90 -15.04 3.59 8.83
N ALA A 91 -15.42 4.87 8.91
CA ALA A 91 -16.78 5.31 8.61
C ALA A 91 -17.19 5.07 7.15
N ALA A 92 -16.25 5.10 6.20
CA ALA A 92 -16.51 4.76 4.81
C ALA A 92 -16.73 3.24 4.63
N LEU A 93 -15.89 2.42 5.26
CA LEU A 93 -16.00 0.96 5.20
C LEU A 93 -17.24 0.43 5.92
N SER A 94 -17.60 0.99 7.09
CA SER A 94 -18.82 0.67 7.81
C SER A 94 -20.10 1.01 7.04
N ARG A 95 -20.05 1.94 6.08
CA ARG A 95 -21.17 2.20 5.14
C ARG A 95 -21.15 1.25 3.96
N PHE A 96 -19.96 0.93 3.45
CA PHE A 96 -19.79 0.10 2.26
C PHE A 96 -20.14 -1.38 2.52
N TYR A 97 -19.70 -1.94 3.65
CA TYR A 97 -19.82 -3.37 3.94
C TYR A 97 -21.27 -3.87 4.01
N PRO A 98 -22.18 -3.22 4.76
CA PRO A 98 -23.58 -3.61 4.77
C PRO A 98 -24.23 -3.48 3.39
N ALA A 99 -23.91 -2.41 2.65
CA ALA A 99 -24.48 -2.15 1.33
C ALA A 99 -24.01 -3.16 0.26
N CYS A 100 -22.74 -3.58 0.31
CA CYS A 100 -22.17 -4.48 -0.70
C CYS A 100 -22.28 -5.96 -0.34
N PHE A 101 -22.20 -6.31 0.94
CA PHE A 101 -22.07 -7.70 1.40
C PHE A 101 -23.18 -8.14 2.37
N GLY A 102 -24.00 -7.22 2.88
CA GLY A 102 -25.02 -7.53 3.88
C GLY A 102 -24.45 -7.93 5.25
N ILE A 103 -23.18 -7.57 5.53
CA ILE A 103 -22.50 -7.82 6.81
C ILE A 103 -21.90 -6.53 7.35
N GLU A 104 -21.70 -6.47 8.66
CA GLU A 104 -21.01 -5.35 9.30
C GLU A 104 -19.51 -5.33 8.95
N TYR A 105 -18.93 -4.13 8.97
CA TYR A 105 -17.48 -3.98 8.84
C TYR A 105 -16.80 -4.37 10.15
N GLU A 106 -15.96 -5.41 10.11
CA GLU A 106 -15.09 -5.77 11.21
C GLU A 106 -13.66 -5.35 10.89
N ARG A 107 -13.12 -4.43 11.69
CA ARG A 107 -11.70 -4.09 11.63
C ARG A 107 -10.89 -5.32 12.03
N ARG A 108 -10.18 -5.91 11.06
CA ARG A 108 -9.22 -6.97 11.36
C ARG A 108 -7.94 -6.35 11.94
N PRO A 109 -7.35 -6.95 12.99
CA PRO A 109 -6.11 -6.47 13.58
C PRO A 109 -4.94 -6.52 12.61
#